data_AF-A0A535VZY6-F1
#
_entry.id   AF-A0A535VZY6-F1
#
_cell.length_a   1.000
_cell.length_b   1.000
_cell.length_c   1.000
_cell.angle_alpha   90.00
_cell.angle_beta   90.00
_cell.angle_gamma   90.00
#
_symmetry.space_group_name_H-M   'P 1'
#
loop_
_entity.id
_entity.type
_entity.pdbx_description
1 polymer ?
#
loop_
_entity_poly.entity_id
_entity_poly.type
_entity_poly.pdbx_seq_one_letter_code
_entity_poly.pdbx_strand_id
1 'polypeptide(L)'
;IAKAGSLAGAGAMVVMDETTCMVDAARRYVKFFEHESCGKCTPCREGTYWMANIFDRFEGGDAKPGDIDLLLDIGYNIDGRSFCPLGDASTWFPRSVIKFFRDEFQEHISQKGCPFKKALQEAVA
;
A
#
# COMPACT_ATOMS: atom_id res chain seq x y z
N ILE A 1 11.86 -16.78 8.52
CA ILE A 1 11.13 -15.64 7.91
C ILE A 1 11.80 -14.30 8.25
N ALA A 2 12.19 -14.04 9.51
CA ALA A 2 12.90 -12.80 9.90
C ALA A 2 14.13 -12.46 9.03
N LYS A 3 14.97 -13.46 8.69
CA LYS A 3 16.13 -13.27 7.78
C LYS A 3 15.74 -12.78 6.37
N ALA A 4 14.50 -13.01 5.93
CA ALA A 4 13.97 -12.53 4.66
C ALA A 4 13.32 -11.14 4.78
N GLY A 5 13.38 -10.50 5.94
CA GLY A 5 12.80 -9.17 6.18
C GLY A 5 11.29 -9.16 6.43
N SER A 6 10.71 -10.30 6.85
CA SER A 6 9.27 -10.44 7.15
C SER A 6 9.05 -11.12 8.52
N LEU A 7 7.80 -11.16 9.00
CA LEU A 7 7.40 -11.68 10.30
C LEU A 7 6.35 -12.78 10.14
N ALA A 8 6.41 -13.83 10.96
CA ALA A 8 5.47 -14.96 10.86
C ALA A 8 4.05 -14.61 11.34
N GLY A 9 3.91 -13.64 12.25
CA GLY A 9 2.61 -13.17 12.76
C GLY A 9 1.71 -14.33 13.21
N ALA A 10 0.47 -14.33 12.73
CA ALA A 10 -0.54 -15.35 13.03
C ALA A 10 -0.37 -16.66 12.22
N GLY A 11 0.66 -16.80 11.38
CA GLY A 11 0.83 -17.96 10.49
C GLY A 11 -0.13 -17.96 9.29
N ALA A 12 -0.85 -16.88 9.03
CA ALA A 12 -1.70 -16.72 7.86
C ALA A 12 -0.84 -16.42 6.62
N MET A 13 -1.09 -17.16 5.53
CA MET A 13 -0.42 -16.96 4.25
C MET A 13 -1.44 -16.55 3.20
N VAL A 14 -1.18 -15.42 2.54
CA VAL A 14 -1.95 -14.94 1.40
C VAL A 14 -1.07 -15.10 0.16
N VAL A 15 -1.55 -15.83 -0.84
CA VAL A 15 -0.85 -16.07 -2.11
C VAL A 15 -1.49 -15.20 -3.18
N MET A 16 -0.67 -14.45 -3.90
CA MET A 16 -1.05 -13.59 -5.03
C MET A 16 -0.18 -13.99 -6.21
N ASP A 17 -0.81 -14.22 -7.37
CA ASP A 17 -0.13 -14.57 -8.62
C ASP A 17 0.19 -13.31 -9.44
N GLU A 18 0.79 -13.49 -10.62
CA GLU A 18 1.20 -12.43 -11.53
C GLU A 18 0.03 -11.66 -12.16
N THR A 19 -1.22 -12.12 -11.98
CA THR A 19 -2.42 -11.39 -12.43
C THR A 19 -2.90 -10.36 -11.40
N THR A 20 -2.30 -10.36 -10.20
CA THR A 20 -2.66 -9.46 -9.11
C THR A 20 -1.84 -8.17 -9.16
N CYS A 21 -2.53 -7.02 -9.22
CA CYS A 21 -1.89 -5.73 -9.03
C CYS A 21 -1.45 -5.53 -7.58
N MET A 22 -0.15 -5.42 -7.34
CA MET A 22 0.39 -5.24 -5.99
C MET A 22 0.10 -3.84 -5.44
N VAL A 23 -0.04 -2.83 -6.32
CA VAL A 23 -0.48 -1.48 -5.93
C VAL A 23 -1.91 -1.50 -5.36
N ASP A 24 -2.85 -2.18 -6.03
CA ASP A 24 -4.24 -2.34 -5.53
C ASP A 24 -4.29 -3.21 -4.27
N ALA A 25 -3.44 -4.24 -4.17
CA ALA A 25 -3.32 -5.04 -2.95
C ALA A 25 -2.87 -4.18 -1.75
N ALA A 26 -1.83 -3.36 -1.92
CA ALA A 26 -1.36 -2.42 -0.91
C ALA A 26 -2.44 -1.38 -0.57
N ARG A 27 -3.19 -0.89 -1.55
CA ARG A 27 -4.32 0.02 -1.33
C ARG A 27 -5.40 -0.60 -0.45
N ARG A 28 -5.85 -1.83 -0.76
CA ARG A 28 -6.84 -2.54 0.06
C ARG A 28 -6.35 -2.75 1.48
N TYR A 29 -5.07 -3.10 1.63
CA TYR A 29 -4.42 -3.24 2.93
C TYR A 29 -4.48 -1.93 3.73
N VAL A 30 -4.06 -0.81 3.14
CA VAL A 30 -4.08 0.49 3.83
C VAL A 30 -5.50 0.92 4.18
N LYS A 31 -6.47 0.72 3.28
CA LYS A 31 -7.89 1.04 3.57
C LYS A 31 -8.45 0.24 4.74
N PHE A 32 -8.06 -1.02 4.89
CA PHE A 32 -8.42 -1.80 6.07
C PHE A 32 -7.87 -1.17 7.35
N PHE A 33 -6.58 -0.82 7.39
CA PHE A 33 -5.98 -0.19 8.58
C PHE A 33 -6.50 1.22 8.86
N GLU A 34 -6.89 1.96 7.82
CA GLU A 34 -7.54 3.25 7.94
C GLU A 34 -8.93 3.11 8.56
N HIS A 35 -9.74 2.15 8.10
CA HIS A 35 -11.06 1.85 8.65
C HIS A 35 -10.99 1.35 10.10
N GLU A 36 -10.03 0.48 10.42
CA GLU A 36 -9.87 -0.14 11.74
C GLU A 36 -9.05 0.72 12.71
N SER A 37 -8.63 1.91 12.29
CA SER A 37 -7.94 2.85 13.18
C SER A 37 -8.90 3.33 14.27
N CYS A 38 -8.54 3.13 15.54
CA CYS A 38 -9.31 3.65 16.66
C CYS A 38 -9.27 5.18 16.77
N GLY A 39 -8.42 5.85 15.97
CA GLY A 39 -8.32 7.30 15.91
C GLY A 39 -7.57 7.96 17.08
N LYS A 40 -6.94 7.21 17.98
CA LYS A 40 -6.31 7.80 19.19
C LYS A 40 -5.05 8.64 18.89
N CYS A 41 -4.14 8.13 18.08
CA CYS A 41 -2.86 8.78 17.80
C CYS A 41 -2.90 9.46 16.42
N THR A 42 -2.47 10.71 16.36
CA THR A 42 -2.40 11.51 15.13
C THR A 42 -1.63 10.84 14.00
N PRO A 43 -0.41 10.28 14.19
CA PRO A 43 0.31 9.65 13.09
C PRO A 43 -0.50 8.50 12.47
N CYS A 44 -1.11 7.62 13.27
CA CYS A 44 -1.94 6.56 12.73
C CYS A 44 -3.22 7.11 12.06
N ARG A 45 -4.02 7.92 12.76
CA ARG A 45 -5.33 8.40 12.26
C ARG A 45 -5.21 9.20 10.97
N GLU A 46 -4.33 10.19 10.96
CA GLU A 46 -4.15 11.05 9.79
C GLU A 46 -3.28 10.36 8.74
N GLY A 47 -2.23 9.65 9.16
CA GLY A 47 -1.28 9.03 8.25
C GLY A 47 -1.90 7.91 7.41
N THR A 48 -2.71 7.02 7.99
CA THR A 48 -3.40 5.97 7.21
C THR A 48 -4.43 6.57 6.25
N TYR A 49 -5.13 7.64 6.67
CA TYR A 49 -6.03 8.39 5.81
C TYR A 49 -5.29 9.00 4.61
N TRP A 50 -4.16 9.65 4.83
CA TRP A 50 -3.36 10.18 3.73
C TRP A 50 -2.87 9.06 2.82
N MET A 51 -2.28 7.98 3.35
CA MET A 51 -1.84 6.85 2.53
C MET A 51 -2.98 6.28 1.66
N ALA A 52 -4.18 6.09 2.22
CA ALA A 52 -5.35 5.57 1.50
C ALA A 52 -5.71 6.46 0.29
N ASN A 53 -5.75 7.78 0.48
CA ASN A 53 -6.01 8.73 -0.59
C ASN A 53 -4.91 8.73 -1.66
N ILE A 54 -3.64 8.59 -1.26
CA ILE A 54 -2.54 8.51 -2.22
C ILE A 54 -2.66 7.24 -3.07
N PHE A 55 -2.94 6.09 -2.45
CA PHE A 55 -3.17 4.85 -3.20
C PHE A 55 -4.40 4.92 -4.11
N ASP A 56 -5.48 5.60 -3.71
CA ASP A 56 -6.63 5.83 -4.59
C ASP A 56 -6.25 6.66 -5.83
N ARG A 57 -5.29 7.60 -5.72
CA ARG A 57 -4.76 8.32 -6.91
C ARG A 57 -4.02 7.40 -7.88
N PHE A 58 -3.27 6.41 -7.38
CA PHE A 58 -2.62 5.41 -8.25
C PHE A 58 -3.63 4.58 -9.02
N GLU A 59 -4.72 4.15 -8.38
CA GLU A 59 -5.79 3.41 -9.04
C GLU A 59 -6.63 4.27 -9.98
N GLY A 60 -6.90 5.51 -9.59
CA GLY A 60 -7.72 6.47 -10.33
C GLY A 60 -7.00 7.16 -11.50
N GLY A 61 -5.67 7.02 -11.61
CA GLY A 61 -4.88 7.62 -12.68
C GLY A 61 -4.42 9.05 -12.43
N ASP A 62 -4.51 9.52 -11.18
CA ASP A 62 -4.14 10.86 -10.73
C ASP A 62 -2.81 10.89 -9.94
N ALA A 63 -2.08 9.77 -9.93
CA ALA A 63 -0.79 9.66 -9.25
C ALA A 63 0.29 10.53 -9.93
N LYS A 64 1.16 11.08 -9.09
CA LYS A 64 2.23 12.02 -9.45
C LYS A 64 3.60 11.38 -9.20
N PRO A 65 4.67 11.80 -9.92
CA PRO A 65 6.01 11.24 -9.74
C PRO A 65 6.55 11.22 -8.30
N GLY A 66 6.16 12.18 -7.45
CA GLY A 66 6.57 12.24 -6.04
C GLY A 66 5.72 11.43 -5.05
N ASP A 67 4.63 10.79 -5.50
CA ASP A 67 3.69 10.13 -4.60
C ASP A 67 4.27 8.87 -3.95
N ILE A 68 5.19 8.18 -4.63
CA ILE A 68 5.88 7.01 -4.05
C ILE A 68 6.73 7.43 -2.85
N ASP A 69 7.49 8.51 -3.01
CA ASP A 69 8.38 8.99 -1.95
C ASP A 69 7.56 9.59 -0.79
N LEU A 70 6.43 10.23 -1.10
CA LEU A 70 5.47 10.69 -0.08
C LEU A 70 4.84 9.52 0.71
N LEU A 71 4.48 8.42 0.05
CA LEU A 71 4.00 7.21 0.74
C LEU A 71 5.05 6.66 1.71
N LEU A 72 6.32 6.62 1.28
CA LEU A 72 7.42 6.19 2.13
C LEU A 72 7.61 7.11 3.32
N ASP A 73 7.64 8.43 3.08
CA ASP A 73 7.77 9.43 4.14
C ASP A 73 6.66 9.31 5.18
N ILE A 74 5.39 9.23 4.74
CA ILE A 74 4.27 9.00 5.66
C ILE A 74 4.46 7.70 6.45
N GLY A 75 4.82 6.60 5.79
CA GLY A 75 5.08 5.32 6.45
C GLY A 75 6.15 5.42 7.54
N TYR A 76 7.27 6.10 7.30
CA TYR A 76 8.32 6.31 8.30
C TYR A 76 7.92 7.26 9.42
N ASN A 77 6.95 8.16 9.19
CA ASN A 77 6.41 9.04 10.22
C ASN A 77 5.32 8.38 11.07
N ILE A 78 4.78 7.24 10.66
CA ILE A 78 3.85 6.41 11.45
C ILE A 78 4.59 5.36 12.28
N ASP A 79 5.51 4.63 11.62
CA ASP A 79 6.24 3.48 12.18
C ASP A 79 7.10 3.88 13.38
N GLY A 80 6.87 3.23 14.53
CA GLY A 80 7.55 3.51 15.79
C GLY A 80 7.10 4.80 16.48
N ARG A 81 6.07 5.49 15.97
CA ARG A 81 5.58 6.78 16.49
C ARG A 81 4.10 6.76 16.86
N SER A 82 3.46 5.59 16.79
CA SER A 82 2.06 5.39 17.15
C SER A 82 1.90 4.79 18.55
N PHE A 83 0.72 4.93 19.14
CA PHE A 83 0.48 4.45 20.51
C PHE A 83 0.43 2.92 20.62
N CYS A 84 -0.11 2.24 19.60
CA CYS A 84 -0.17 0.79 19.53
C CYS A 84 0.41 0.26 18.22
N PRO A 85 0.74 -1.05 18.14
CA PRO A 85 1.38 -1.65 16.96
C PRO A 85 0.54 -1.65 15.67
N LEU A 86 -0.75 -1.27 15.73
CA LEU A 86 -1.59 -1.11 14.53
C LEU A 86 -0.98 -0.07 13.60
N GLY A 87 -0.46 1.03 14.15
CA GLY A 87 0.20 2.08 13.37
C GLY A 87 1.39 1.51 12.59
N ASP A 88 2.28 0.79 13.26
CA ASP A 88 3.46 0.18 12.63
C ASP A 88 3.05 -0.81 11.54
N ALA A 89 2.14 -1.74 11.87
CA ALA A 89 1.62 -2.75 10.97
C ALA A 89 1.05 -2.14 9.68
N SER A 90 0.30 -1.03 9.78
CA SER A 90 -0.29 -0.34 8.63
C SER A 90 0.73 0.07 7.55
N THR A 91 2.01 0.18 7.89
CA THR A 91 3.07 0.68 6.99
C THR A 91 3.92 -0.42 6.36
N TRP A 92 4.02 -1.60 7.00
CA TRP A 92 5.03 -2.60 6.64
C TRP A 92 4.78 -3.24 5.28
N PHE A 93 3.53 -3.61 4.99
CA PHE A 93 3.16 -4.18 3.69
C PHE A 93 3.27 -3.16 2.55
N PRO A 94 2.72 -1.94 2.65
CA PRO A 94 2.90 -0.89 1.63
C PRO A 94 4.37 -0.59 1.32
N ARG A 95 5.22 -0.46 2.35
CA ARG A 95 6.66 -0.22 2.17
C ARG A 95 7.36 -1.40 1.49
N SER A 96 6.97 -2.62 1.81
CA SER A 96 7.49 -3.83 1.14
C SER A 96 7.07 -3.88 -0.32
N VAL A 97 5.81 -3.55 -0.61
CA VAL A 97 5.28 -3.49 -1.98
C VAL A 97 6.02 -2.43 -2.79
N ILE A 98 6.25 -1.23 -2.25
CA ILE A 98 7.07 -0.20 -2.92
C ILE A 98 8.51 -0.68 -3.17
N LYS A 99 9.09 -1.43 -2.23
CA LYS A 99 10.47 -1.94 -2.36
C LYS A 99 10.61 -2.96 -3.48
N PHE A 100 9.69 -3.90 -3.60
CA PHE A 100 9.80 -5.03 -4.53
C PHE A 100 9.09 -4.81 -5.87
N PHE A 101 8.06 -3.96 -5.90
CA PHE A 101 7.20 -3.72 -7.06
C PHE A 101 7.16 -2.24 -7.45
N ARG A 102 8.28 -1.51 -7.27
CA ARG A 102 8.35 -0.07 -7.61
C ARG A 102 7.93 0.20 -9.06
N ASP A 103 8.25 -0.73 -9.96
CA ASP A 103 7.94 -0.61 -11.38
C ASP A 103 6.43 -0.58 -11.64
N GLU A 104 5.62 -1.37 -10.90
CA GLU A 104 4.16 -1.28 -11.02
C GLU A 104 3.63 0.11 -10.65
N PHE A 105 4.20 0.77 -9.63
CA PHE A 105 3.81 2.16 -9.34
C PHE A 105 4.14 3.11 -10.49
N GLN A 106 5.28 2.91 -11.18
CA GLN A 106 5.66 3.72 -12.33
C GLN A 106 4.74 3.46 -13.54
N GLU A 107 4.30 2.22 -13.72
CA GLU A 107 3.30 1.87 -14.73
C GLU A 107 1.97 2.56 -14.45
N HIS A 108 1.50 2.56 -13.20
CA HIS A 108 0.28 3.29 -12.82
C HIS A 108 0.38 4.80 -13.13
N ILE A 109 1.53 5.42 -12.87
CA ILE A 109 1.76 6.85 -13.17
C ILE A 109 1.77 7.09 -14.68
N SER A 110 2.56 6.31 -15.42
CA SER A 110 2.75 6.50 -16.86
C SER A 110 1.50 6.18 -17.68
N GLN A 111 0.74 5.15 -17.29
CA GLN A 111 -0.47 4.72 -17.98
C GLN A 111 -1.74 5.40 -17.43
N LYS A 112 -1.61 6.27 -16.43
CA LYS A 112 -2.70 6.98 -15.76
C LYS A 112 -3.81 6.02 -15.30
N GLY A 113 -3.44 5.08 -14.44
CA GLY A 113 -4.35 4.10 -13.84
C GLY A 113 -3.80 2.69 -13.86
N CYS A 114 -4.53 1.74 -13.27
CA CYS A 114 -4.09 0.36 -13.11
C CYS A 114 -3.91 -0.38 -14.46
N PRO A 115 -2.70 -0.87 -14.79
CA PRO A 115 -2.46 -1.64 -16.03
C PRO A 115 -3.12 -3.02 -15.98
N PHE A 116 -3.17 -3.65 -14.81
CA PHE A 116 -3.76 -5.00 -14.62
C PHE A 116 -5.27 -5.02 -14.86
N LYS A 117 -5.99 -3.97 -14.46
CA LYS A 117 -7.43 -3.86 -14.74
C LYS A 117 -7.71 -3.77 -16.24
N LYS A 118 -6.89 -3.03 -16.97
CA LYS A 118 -7.00 -2.92 -18.44
C LYS A 118 -6.74 -4.28 -19.09
N ALA A 119 -5.64 -4.96 -18.71
CA ALA A 119 -5.30 -6.27 -19.22
C ALA A 119 -6.40 -7.32 -18.94
N LEU A 120 -6.98 -7.31 -17.74
CA LEU A 120 -8.10 -8.21 -17.40
C LEU A 120 -9.35 -7.90 -18.24
N GLN A 121 -9.66 -6.61 -18.47
CA GLN A 121 -10.79 -6.21 -19.31
C GLN A 121 -10.59 -6.65 -20.76
N GLU A 122 -9.38 -6.52 -21.29
CA GLU A 122 -9.02 -6.95 -22.66
C GLU A 122 -9.06 -8.47 -22.82
N ALA A 123 -8.65 -9.23 -21.80
CA ALA A 123 -8.65 -10.70 -21.85
C ALA A 123 -10.06 -11.33 -21.80
N VAL A 124 -11.07 -10.57 -21.35
CA VAL A 124 -12.46 -11.03 -21.20
C VAL A 124 -13.38 -10.47 -22.30
N ALA A 125 -12.86 -9.57 -23.14
CA ALA A 125 -13.56 -9.00 -24.31
C ALA A 125 -13.43 -9.91 -25.54
#